data_AF-X0GL28-F1
#
_entry.id   AF-X0GL28-F1
#
_cell.length_a   1.000
_cell.length_b   1.000
_cell.length_c   1.000
_cell.angle_alpha   90.00
_cell.angle_beta   90.00
_cell.angle_gamma   90.00
#
_symmetry.space_group_name_H-M   'P 1'
#
loop_
_entity.id
_entity.type
_entity.pdbx_description
1 polymer ?
#
loop_
_entity_poly.entity_id
_entity_poly.type
_entity_poly.pdbx_seq_one_letter_code
_entity_poly.pdbx_strand_id
1 'polypeptide(L)'
;MNHAFSDKALRSSEPFIHSNIDRWIELLKEEIRKRQWSCSLHMARWADRLVFDTLGDLYFGESFGTKERDRELRHIPAISLYVHYSFNWLLPLYFPLGMA
;
A
#
# COMPACT_ATOMS: atom_id res chain seq x y z
N MET A 1 -8.65 8.13 15.15
CA MET A 1 -7.24 8.12 14.68
C MET A 1 -6.27 7.60 15.74
N ASN A 2 -6.36 8.03 17.01
CA ASN A 2 -5.44 7.60 18.08
C ASN A 2 -5.30 6.07 18.27
N HIS A 3 -6.35 5.27 18.04
CA HIS A 3 -6.25 3.81 18.18
C HIS A 3 -5.38 3.15 17.10
N ALA A 4 -5.44 3.65 15.86
CA ALA A 4 -4.65 3.14 14.73
C ALA A 4 -3.15 3.46 14.87
N PHE A 5 -2.81 4.46 15.69
CA PHE A 5 -1.44 4.86 16.02
C PHE A 5 -1.02 4.48 17.45
N SER A 6 -1.76 3.57 18.09
CA SER A 6 -1.36 3.04 19.40
C SER A 6 -0.12 2.14 19.26
N ASP A 7 0.68 2.01 20.33
CA ASP A 7 1.85 1.12 20.34
C ASP A 7 1.50 -0.31 19.91
N LYS A 8 0.32 -0.80 20.32
CA LYS A 8 -0.16 -2.12 19.92
C LYS A 8 -0.40 -2.20 18.41
N ALA A 9 -1.05 -1.20 17.82
CA ALA A 9 -1.32 -1.14 16.39
C ALA A 9 -0.03 -0.99 15.55
N LEU A 10 0.94 -0.21 16.05
CA LEU A 10 2.24 -0.05 15.41
C LEU A 10 3.03 -1.37 15.44
N ARG A 11 3.07 -2.06 16.58
CA ARG A 11 3.72 -3.38 16.71
C ARG A 11 3.06 -4.44 15.82
N SER A 12 1.74 -4.41 15.64
CA SER A 12 1.09 -5.32 14.69
C SER A 12 1.36 -4.95 13.23
N SER A 13 1.68 -3.68 12.94
CA SER A 13 2.00 -3.21 11.58
C SER A 13 3.43 -3.53 11.16
N GLU A 14 4.37 -3.58 12.12
CA GLU A 14 5.81 -3.78 11.89
C GLU A 14 6.15 -4.97 10.96
N PRO A 15 5.57 -6.18 11.11
CA PRO A 15 5.89 -7.31 10.23
C PRO A 15 5.52 -7.05 8.77
N PHE A 16 4.40 -6.37 8.52
CA PHE A 16 3.94 -6.04 7.16
C PHE A 16 4.85 -5.02 6.49
N ILE A 17 5.31 -4.01 7.26
CA ILE A 17 6.25 -3.00 6.78
C ILE A 17 7.60 -3.65 6.43
N HIS A 18 8.14 -4.48 7.33
CA HIS A 18 9.39 -5.21 7.10
C HIS A 18 9.31 -6.09 5.84
N SER A 19 8.26 -6.91 5.72
CA SER A 19 8.07 -7.78 4.55
C SER A 19 8.00 -6.99 3.23
N ASN A 20 7.34 -5.82 3.23
CA ASN A 20 7.26 -4.96 2.04
C ASN A 20 8.61 -4.36 1.67
N ILE A 21 9.38 -3.90 2.66
CA ILE A 21 10.72 -3.32 2.46
C ILE A 21 11.70 -4.39 1.97
N ASP A 22 11.70 -5.58 2.57
CA ASP A 22 12.58 -6.69 2.16
C ASP A 22 12.35 -7.03 0.69
N ARG A 23 11.08 -7.20 0.29
CA ARG A 23 10.72 -7.47 -1.10
C ARG A 23 11.11 -6.32 -2.04
N TRP A 24 10.94 -5.08 -1.61
CA TRP A 24 11.34 -3.90 -2.39
C TRP A 24 12.86 -3.85 -2.63
N ILE A 25 13.66 -4.21 -1.63
CA ILE A 25 15.12 -4.31 -1.76
C ILE A 25 15.52 -5.39 -2.77
N GLU A 26 14.87 -6.55 -2.76
CA GLU A 26 15.10 -7.60 -3.76
C GLU A 26 14.83 -7.11 -5.18
N LEU A 27 13.69 -6.45 -5.39
CA LEU A 27 13.30 -5.90 -6.69
C LEU A 27 14.27 -4.83 -7.19
N LEU A 28 14.76 -3.97 -6.29
CA LEU A 28 15.80 -2.99 -6.61
C LEU A 28 17.10 -3.68 -7.02
N LYS A 29 17.55 -4.69 -6.27
CA LYS A 29 18.76 -5.48 -6.62
C LYS A 29 18.62 -6.13 -7.98
N GLU A 30 17.47 -6.72 -8.27
CA GLU A 30 17.20 -7.34 -9.57
C GLU A 30 17.23 -6.32 -10.71
N GLU A 31 16.66 -5.13 -10.53
CA GLU A 31 16.67 -4.07 -11.56
C GLU A 31 18.09 -3.53 -11.79
N ILE A 32 18.85 -3.28 -10.72
CA ILE A 32 20.24 -2.83 -10.79
C ILE A 32 21.12 -3.89 -11.47
N ARG A 33 20.86 -5.20 -11.28
CA ARG A 33 21.61 -6.25 -11.98
C ARG A 33 21.28 -6.30 -13.48
N LYS A 34 20.03 -6.01 -13.87
CA LYS A 34 19.62 -6.00 -15.28
C LYS A 34 20.19 -4.82 -16.05
N ARG A 35 20.25 -3.65 -15.42
CA ARG A 35 20.80 -2.43 -16.02
C ARG A 35 22.26 -2.33 -15.64
N GLN A 36 23.19 -2.55 -16.58
CA GLN A 36 24.63 -2.44 -16.30
C GLN A 36 24.97 -1.23 -15.43
N TRP A 37 25.96 -1.39 -14.54
CA TRP A 37 26.29 -0.50 -13.42
C TRP A 37 26.51 0.96 -13.89
N SER A 38 25.43 1.75 -13.93
CA SER A 38 25.40 3.22 -14.16
C SER A 38 23.97 3.75 -14.37
N CYS A 39 22.95 2.90 -14.54
CA CYS A 39 21.60 3.40 -14.79
C CYS A 39 20.95 3.93 -13.50
N SER A 40 20.57 5.21 -13.50
CA SER A 40 19.86 5.82 -12.38
C SER A 40 18.44 5.29 -12.28
N LEU A 41 17.99 5.02 -11.04
CA LEU A 41 16.62 4.66 -10.75
C LEU A 41 15.85 5.90 -10.27
N HIS A 42 14.64 6.09 -10.78
CA HIS A 42 13.74 7.15 -10.33
C HIS A 42 13.12 6.78 -8.98
N MET A 43 13.87 7.00 -7.89
CA MET A 43 13.52 6.49 -6.56
C MET A 43 12.16 6.96 -6.03
N ALA A 44 11.68 8.15 -6.41
CA ALA A 44 10.34 8.60 -6.05
C ALA A 44 9.25 7.63 -6.58
N ARG A 45 9.39 7.17 -7.82
CA ARG A 45 8.42 6.23 -8.44
C ARG A 45 8.50 4.85 -7.79
N TRP A 46 9.69 4.44 -7.33
CA TRP A 46 9.87 3.20 -6.60
C TRP A 46 9.31 3.26 -5.18
N ALA A 47 9.44 4.41 -4.52
CA ALA A 47 8.87 4.67 -3.20
C ALA A 47 7.34 4.72 -3.25
N ASP A 48 6.75 5.38 -4.26
CA ASP A 48 5.29 5.44 -4.42
C ASP A 48 4.68 4.03 -4.45
N ARG A 49 5.28 3.12 -5.21
CA ARG A 49 4.84 1.71 -5.29
C ARG A 49 4.98 0.96 -3.97
N LEU A 50 6.08 1.18 -3.25
CA LEU A 50 6.27 0.59 -1.92
C LEU A 50 5.18 1.08 -0.95
N VAL A 51 4.90 2.38 -0.94
CA VAL A 51 3.88 2.98 -0.07
C VAL A 51 2.51 2.38 -0.38
N PHE A 52 2.11 2.33 -1.65
CA PHE A 52 0.82 1.78 -2.04
C PHE A 52 0.64 0.34 -1.57
N ASP A 53 1.63 -0.52 -1.80
CA ASP A 53 1.55 -1.92 -1.40
C ASP A 53 1.56 -2.11 0.12
N THR A 54 2.37 -1.32 0.84
CA THR A 54 2.40 -1.35 2.31
C THR A 54 1.05 -0.92 2.89
N LEU A 55 0.42 0.11 2.32
CA LEU A 55 -0.92 0.51 2.74
C LEU A 55 -1.96 -0.55 2.40
N GLY A 56 -1.82 -1.25 1.28
CA GLY A 56 -2.64 -2.41 0.91
C GLY A 56 -2.63 -3.49 2.00
N ASP A 57 -1.42 -3.92 2.36
CA ASP A 57 -1.22 -4.93 3.41
C ASP A 57 -1.73 -4.47 4.78
N LEU A 58 -1.56 -3.19 5.13
CA LEU A 58 -2.00 -2.66 6.44
C LEU A 58 -3.53 -2.47 6.55
N TYR A 59 -4.19 -2.00 5.50
CA TYR A 59 -5.62 -1.68 5.56
C TYR A 59 -6.53 -2.82 5.12
N PHE A 60 -6.07 -3.63 4.16
CA PHE A 60 -6.88 -4.67 3.53
C PHE A 60 -6.34 -6.08 3.77
N GLY A 61 -5.15 -6.21 4.37
CA GLY A 61 -4.48 -7.50 4.55
C GLY A 61 -3.99 -8.11 3.23
N GLU A 62 -4.00 -7.35 2.13
CA GLU A 62 -3.57 -7.79 0.81
C GLU A 62 -2.79 -6.71 0.07
N SER A 63 -1.59 -7.07 -0.39
CA SER A 63 -0.74 -6.22 -1.21
C SER A 63 -1.34 -6.02 -2.61
N PHE A 64 -1.33 -4.78 -3.10
CA PHE A 64 -1.81 -4.49 -4.46
C PHE A 64 -0.85 -4.95 -5.56
N GLY A 65 0.36 -5.35 -5.19
CA GLY A 65 1.39 -5.82 -6.11
C GLY A 65 1.90 -4.73 -7.05
N THR A 66 1.73 -3.45 -6.72
CA THR A 66 2.17 -2.31 -7.53
C THR A 66 3.70 -2.18 -7.59
N LYS A 67 4.42 -2.78 -6.63
CA LYS A 67 5.89 -2.86 -6.66
C LYS A 67 6.44 -3.96 -7.58
N GLU A 68 5.64 -4.98 -7.88
CA GLU A 68 6.06 -6.11 -8.74
C GLU A 68 6.13 -5.73 -10.22
N ARG A 69 6.98 -6.44 -10.99
CA ARG A 69 7.08 -6.25 -12.45
C ARG A 69 5.81 -6.78 -13.15
N ASP A 70 5.40 -6.12 -14.23
CA ASP A 70 4.20 -6.42 -15.04
C ASP A 70 2.81 -6.23 -14.37
N ARG A 71 2.76 -5.83 -13.11
CA ARG A 71 1.51 -5.31 -12.51
C ARG A 71 1.47 -3.81 -12.68
N GLU A 72 1.03 -3.38 -13.87
CA GLU A 72 0.49 -2.02 -14.00
C GLU A 72 -0.60 -1.80 -12.96
N LEU A 73 -0.85 -0.52 -12.66
CA LEU A 73 -1.76 0.03 -11.65
C LEU A 73 -3.25 -0.37 -11.80
N ARG A 74 -3.55 -1.55 -12.38
CA ARG A 74 -4.87 -2.16 -12.56
C ARG A 74 -5.73 -2.13 -11.31
N HIS A 75 -5.11 -2.18 -10.13
CA HIS A 75 -5.84 -2.17 -8.86
C HIS A 75 -6.21 -0.76 -8.38
N ILE A 76 -5.53 0.32 -8.82
CA ILE A 76 -5.84 1.69 -8.35
C ILE A 76 -7.28 2.12 -8.68
N PRO A 77 -7.82 1.88 -9.89
CA PRO A 77 -9.23 2.17 -10.17
C PRO A 77 -10.17 1.35 -9.30
N ALA A 78 -9.87 0.07 -9.07
CA ALA A 78 -10.70 -0.82 -8.25
C ALA A 78 -10.72 -0.43 -6.77
N ILE A 79 -9.57 -0.02 -6.21
CA ILE A 79 -9.47 0.50 -4.84
C ILE A 79 -10.20 1.83 -4.73
N SER A 80 -10.05 2.74 -5.70
CA SER A 80 -10.76 4.01 -5.73
C SER A 80 -12.28 3.79 -5.73
N LEU A 81 -12.76 2.87 -6.55
CA LEU A 81 -14.17 2.45 -6.55
C LEU A 81 -14.57 1.85 -5.20
N TYR A 82 -13.80 0.89 -4.67
CA TYR A 82 -14.12 0.26 -3.38
C TYR A 82 -14.19 1.28 -2.24
N VAL A 83 -13.21 2.18 -2.14
CA VAL A 83 -13.20 3.25 -1.14
C VAL A 83 -14.37 4.20 -1.35
N HIS A 84 -14.63 4.63 -2.58
CA HIS A 84 -15.76 5.51 -2.89
C HIS A 84 -17.11 4.87 -2.55
N TYR A 85 -17.33 3.61 -2.95
CA TYR A 85 -18.56 2.87 -2.67
C TYR A 85 -18.72 2.57 -1.18
N SER A 86 -17.66 2.13 -0.50
CA SER A 86 -17.71 1.85 0.94
C SER A 86 -17.99 3.12 1.74
N PHE A 87 -17.37 4.25 1.40
CA PHE A 87 -17.61 5.52 2.07
C PHE A 87 -18.97 6.16 1.75
N ASN A 88 -19.49 6.01 0.52
CA ASN A 88 -20.79 6.60 0.19
C ASN A 88 -22.00 5.72 0.55
N TRP A 89 -21.87 4.40 0.55
CA TRP A 89 -22.99 3.49 0.76
C TRP A 89 -23.03 2.81 2.12
N LEU A 90 -21.88 2.47 2.72
CA LEU A 90 -21.85 1.78 4.01
C LEU A 90 -21.82 2.77 5.19
N LEU A 91 -21.12 3.89 5.06
CA LEU A 91 -20.99 4.89 6.12
C LEU A 91 -22.35 5.46 6.61
N PRO A 92 -23.34 5.75 5.73
CA PRO A 92 -24.69 6.14 6.16
C PRO A 92 -25.47 5.04 6.91
N LEU A 93 -25.13 3.76 6.69
CA LEU A 93 -25.78 2.63 7.37
C LEU A 93 -25.22 2.41 8.79
N TYR A 94 -23.95 2.74 9.02
CA TYR A 94 -23.29 2.63 10.33
C TYR A 94 -23.33 3.92 11.15
N PHE A 95 -23.55 5.07 10.52
CA PHE A 95 -23.82 6.36 11.16
C PHE A 95 -25.09 6.94 10.54
N PRO A 96 -26.28 6.48 10.95
CA PRO A 96 -27.51 7.11 10.50
C PRO A 96 -27.50 8.55 11.00
N LEU A 97 -27.75 9.49 10.09
CA LEU A 97 -27.96 10.92 10.35
C LEU A 97 -28.94 11.08 11.53
N GLY A 98 -28.40 11.24 12.74
CA GLY A 98 -29.21 11.10 13.94
C GLY A 98 -28.44 11.10 15.26
N MET A 99 -27.33 11.83 15.37
CA MET A 99 -26.98 12.47 16.64
C MET A 99 -26.43 13.86 16.30
N ALA A 100 -27.20 14.86 16.75
CA ALA A 100 -26.88 16.29 16.70
C ALA A 100 -25.72 16.64 17.63
#